data_AF-A0A2D0SP08-F1
#
_entry.id   AF-A0A2D0SP08-F1
#
_cell.length_a   1.000
_cell.length_b   1.000
_cell.length_c   1.000
_cell.angle_alpha   90.00
_cell.angle_beta   90.00
_cell.angle_gamma   90.00
#
_symmetry.space_group_name_H-M   'P 1'
#
loop_
_entity.id
_entity.type
_entity.pdbx_description
1 polymer ?
#
loop_
_entity_poly.entity_id
_entity_poly.type
_entity_poly.pdbx_seq_one_letter_code
_entity_poly.pdbx_strand_id
1 'polypeptide(L)'
;MAASREFLYVGVFFFSLFCIVSWKFSIIGVTDAVKLVGRGLLILGVLTWMSSCLYPKLKSYLFPATPPSVEGPAEDAHSILKQKKARREQQHQHSVKSDEYVEAVVKPRQEAVLRKKEEDFYRVTGQSWKLSEGFTLGGEEQTMANTDGDDETPNQRAARKRKELEAPDQAPVLTQLPKEKKIITLPNEPSEDTNGVVKIALRCPSGRTVRRRFFKTCRSTVLLDWLHKSGYSPTRYALYMYPRRPLLTRSDLSMEDVGISAHTTLNVEEKDPPTR
;
A
#
# COMPACT_ATOMS: atom_id res chain seq x y z
N MET A 1 -16.40 -39.28 -28.46
CA MET A 1 -17.54 -38.44 -28.01
C MET A 1 -18.91 -39.14 -28.19
N ALA A 2 -18.99 -40.47 -28.05
CA ALA A 2 -20.26 -41.21 -28.18
C ALA A 2 -20.85 -41.59 -26.80
N ALA A 3 -19.99 -41.92 -25.83
CA ALA A 3 -20.41 -42.37 -24.51
C ALA A 3 -21.22 -41.33 -23.71
N SER A 4 -20.97 -40.03 -23.88
CA SER A 4 -21.67 -38.98 -23.14
C SER A 4 -23.14 -38.82 -23.54
N ARG A 5 -23.53 -39.22 -24.76
CA ARG A 5 -24.92 -39.17 -25.23
C ARG A 5 -25.76 -40.29 -24.62
N GLU A 6 -25.19 -41.49 -24.51
CA GLU A 6 -25.88 -42.65 -23.91
C GLU A 6 -26.19 -42.41 -22.42
N PHE A 7 -25.26 -41.81 -21.65
CA PHE A 7 -25.53 -41.47 -20.25
C PHE A 7 -26.64 -40.41 -20.07
N LEU A 8 -26.79 -39.49 -21.02
CA LEU A 8 -27.89 -38.51 -21.01
C LEU A 8 -29.24 -39.17 -21.27
N TYR A 9 -29.34 -40.09 -22.25
CA TYR A 9 -30.59 -40.80 -22.53
C TYR A 9 -31.01 -41.71 -21.39
N VAL A 10 -30.05 -42.41 -20.77
CA VAL A 10 -30.31 -43.24 -19.60
C VAL A 10 -30.77 -42.38 -18.42
N GLY A 11 -30.13 -41.24 -18.17
CA GLY A 11 -30.55 -40.28 -17.13
C GLY A 11 -31.97 -39.73 -17.37
N VAL A 12 -32.32 -39.37 -18.60
CA VAL A 12 -33.66 -38.89 -18.97
C VAL A 12 -34.71 -40.00 -18.83
N PHE A 13 -34.37 -41.25 -19.18
CA PHE A 13 -35.27 -42.39 -19.05
C PHE A 13 -35.58 -42.70 -17.58
N PHE A 14 -34.56 -42.71 -16.71
CA PHE A 14 -34.76 -42.88 -15.27
C PHE A 14 -35.51 -41.71 -14.64
N PHE A 15 -35.27 -40.47 -15.09
CA PHE A 15 -36.02 -39.30 -14.61
C PHE A 15 -37.50 -39.38 -15.02
N SER A 16 -37.79 -39.81 -16.25
CA SER A 16 -39.16 -40.04 -16.73
C SER A 16 -39.88 -41.14 -15.94
N LEU A 17 -39.22 -42.27 -15.72
CA LEU A 17 -39.75 -43.35 -14.86
C LEU A 17 -39.98 -42.88 -13.43
N PHE A 18 -39.04 -42.11 -12.86
CA PHE A 18 -39.17 -41.53 -11.54
C PHE A 18 -40.37 -40.56 -11.45
N CYS A 19 -40.61 -39.74 -12.48
CA CYS A 19 -41.78 -38.87 -12.57
C CYS A 19 -43.10 -39.65 -12.65
N ILE A 20 -43.16 -40.72 -13.45
CA ILE A 20 -44.36 -41.54 -13.62
C ILE A 20 -44.68 -42.32 -12.33
N VAL A 21 -43.66 -42.87 -11.68
CA VAL A 21 -43.81 -43.57 -10.39
C VAL A 21 -44.21 -42.59 -9.28
N SER A 22 -43.62 -41.40 -9.25
CA SER A 22 -43.99 -40.35 -8.29
C SER A 22 -45.42 -39.84 -8.49
N TRP A 23 -45.93 -39.84 -9.73
CA TRP A 23 -47.34 -39.53 -10.03
C TRP A 23 -48.26 -40.65 -9.52
N LYS A 24 -47.92 -41.91 -9.77
CA LYS A 24 -48.74 -43.07 -9.40
C LYS A 24 -48.82 -43.31 -7.87
N PHE A 25 -47.82 -42.89 -7.11
CA PHE A 25 -47.76 -43.02 -5.64
C PHE A 25 -48.14 -41.74 -4.86
N SER A 26 -48.51 -40.64 -5.53
CA SER A 26 -48.88 -39.40 -4.83
C SER A 26 -50.29 -39.47 -4.23
N ILE A 27 -50.33 -39.80 -2.94
CA ILE A 27 -51.39 -39.40 -1.98
C ILE A 27 -51.20 -37.93 -1.55
N ILE A 28 -50.22 -37.21 -2.11
CA ILE A 28 -49.86 -35.84 -1.76
C ILE A 28 -50.48 -34.85 -2.75
N GLY A 29 -51.07 -33.77 -2.24
CA GLY A 29 -51.76 -32.77 -3.04
C GLY A 29 -50.85 -32.08 -4.07
N VAL A 30 -51.44 -31.68 -5.20
CA VAL A 30 -50.72 -31.06 -6.34
C VAL A 30 -49.84 -29.86 -5.91
N THR A 31 -50.29 -29.10 -4.91
CA THR A 31 -49.52 -27.97 -4.34
C THR A 31 -48.24 -28.39 -3.63
N ASP A 32 -48.24 -29.56 -2.99
CA ASP A 32 -47.07 -30.08 -2.27
C ASP A 32 -46.09 -30.76 -3.22
N ALA A 33 -46.59 -31.37 -4.30
CA ALA A 33 -45.75 -31.85 -5.40
C ALA A 33 -45.00 -30.69 -6.09
N VAL A 34 -45.67 -29.58 -6.38
CA VAL A 34 -45.03 -28.38 -6.98
C VAL A 34 -43.96 -27.79 -6.05
N LYS A 35 -44.23 -27.73 -4.74
CA LYS A 35 -43.23 -27.28 -3.75
C LYS A 35 -42.02 -28.22 -3.67
N LEU A 36 -42.23 -29.54 -3.78
CA LEU A 36 -41.16 -30.53 -3.75
C LEU A 36 -40.26 -30.42 -4.98
N VAL A 37 -40.85 -30.27 -6.17
CA VAL A 37 -40.12 -30.05 -7.43
C VAL A 37 -39.31 -28.75 -7.36
N GLY A 38 -39.91 -27.66 -6.85
CA GLY A 38 -39.20 -26.39 -6.66
C GLY A 38 -38.00 -26.50 -5.73
N ARG A 39 -38.12 -27.23 -4.60
CA ARG A 39 -37.00 -27.51 -3.69
C ARG A 39 -35.92 -28.37 -4.35
N GLY A 40 -36.32 -29.36 -5.14
CA GLY A 40 -35.39 -30.19 -5.90
C GLY A 40 -34.54 -29.39 -6.89
N LEU A 41 -35.16 -28.50 -7.66
CA LEU A 41 -34.46 -27.63 -8.62
C LEU A 41 -33.51 -26.65 -7.94
N LEU A 42 -33.90 -26.08 -6.78
CA LEU A 42 -33.02 -25.22 -6.00
C LEU A 42 -31.77 -25.97 -5.49
N ILE A 43 -31.96 -27.19 -4.97
CA ILE A 43 -30.84 -28.02 -4.50
C ILE A 43 -29.90 -28.37 -5.66
N LEU A 44 -30.44 -28.70 -6.84
CA LEU A 44 -29.64 -28.99 -8.03
C LEU A 44 -28.83 -27.78 -8.50
N GLY A 45 -29.42 -26.58 -8.47
CA GLY A 45 -28.74 -25.33 -8.78
C GLY A 45 -27.60 -25.04 -7.81
N VAL A 46 -27.84 -25.22 -6.51
CA VAL A 46 -26.79 -25.06 -5.47
C VAL A 46 -25.67 -26.07 -5.65
N LEU A 47 -25.99 -27.34 -5.91
CA LEU A 47 -24.99 -28.38 -6.16
C LEU A 47 -24.12 -28.09 -7.39
N THR A 48 -24.72 -27.56 -8.45
CA THR A 48 -24.01 -27.20 -9.69
C THR A 48 -23.13 -25.98 -9.50
N TRP A 49 -23.59 -24.99 -8.73
CA TRP A 49 -22.78 -23.83 -8.36
C TRP A 49 -21.61 -24.24 -7.45
N MET A 50 -21.88 -25.07 -6.45
CA MET A 50 -20.86 -25.61 -5.55
C MET A 50 -19.83 -26.44 -6.30
N SER A 51 -20.24 -27.30 -7.24
CA SER A 51 -19.30 -28.05 -8.06
C SER A 51 -18.48 -27.15 -8.98
N SER A 52 -19.06 -26.09 -9.56
CA SER A 52 -18.31 -25.10 -10.36
C SER A 52 -17.28 -24.33 -9.54
N CYS A 53 -17.59 -23.96 -8.30
CA CYS A 53 -16.64 -23.30 -7.39
C CYS A 53 -15.57 -24.26 -6.85
N LEU A 54 -15.96 -25.50 -6.56
CA LEU A 54 -15.08 -26.51 -5.97
C LEU A 54 -14.20 -27.20 -7.02
N TYR A 55 -14.65 -27.39 -8.26
CA TYR A 55 -13.91 -28.07 -9.34
C TYR A 55 -12.54 -27.45 -9.66
N PRO A 56 -12.36 -26.12 -9.84
CA PRO A 56 -11.05 -25.56 -10.08
C PRO A 56 -10.11 -25.72 -8.88
N LYS A 57 -10.67 -25.68 -7.66
CA LYS A 57 -9.89 -25.92 -6.44
C LYS A 57 -9.52 -27.39 -6.29
N LEU A 58 -10.46 -28.32 -6.41
CA LEU A 58 -10.19 -29.75 -6.40
C LEU A 58 -9.23 -30.17 -7.51
N LYS A 59 -9.34 -29.61 -8.72
CA LYS A 59 -8.40 -29.87 -9.81
C LYS A 59 -6.97 -29.46 -9.44
N SER A 60 -6.79 -28.34 -8.74
CA SER A 60 -5.46 -27.94 -8.25
C SER A 60 -4.89 -28.86 -7.15
N TYR A 61 -5.76 -29.51 -6.37
CA TYR A 61 -5.35 -30.45 -5.32
C TYR A 61 -5.11 -31.88 -5.83
N LEU A 62 -5.93 -32.35 -6.77
CA LEU A 62 -5.85 -33.70 -7.34
C LEU A 62 -4.79 -33.81 -8.45
N PHE A 63 -4.52 -32.72 -9.18
CA PHE A 63 -3.49 -32.66 -10.20
C PHE A 63 -2.55 -31.47 -9.93
N PRO A 64 -1.58 -31.63 -9.00
CA PRO A 64 -0.50 -30.66 -8.88
C PRO A 64 0.33 -30.72 -10.16
N ALA A 65 0.04 -29.79 -11.07
CA ALA A 65 0.77 -29.44 -12.29
C ALA A 65 1.94 -30.37 -12.66
N THR A 66 1.62 -31.54 -13.24
CA THR A 66 2.60 -32.23 -14.10
C THR A 66 2.64 -31.42 -15.40
N PRO A 67 3.80 -30.89 -15.82
CA PRO A 67 3.89 -30.23 -17.12
C PRO A 67 3.49 -31.22 -18.21
N PRO A 68 2.82 -30.76 -19.29
CA PRO A 68 2.44 -31.65 -20.38
C PRO A 68 3.69 -32.29 -20.96
N SER A 69 3.80 -33.61 -20.82
CA SER A 69 4.73 -34.44 -21.58
C SER A 69 4.26 -34.41 -23.02
N VAL A 70 4.74 -33.43 -23.79
CA VAL A 70 4.68 -33.48 -25.24
C VAL A 70 5.99 -34.13 -25.67
N GLU A 71 5.87 -35.38 -26.08
CA GLU A 71 6.96 -36.18 -26.61
C GLU A 71 7.18 -35.75 -28.06
N GLY A 72 8.21 -34.93 -28.28
CA GLY A 72 8.72 -34.48 -29.59
C GLY A 72 10.26 -34.52 -29.59
N PRO A 73 10.93 -34.94 -30.67
CA PRO A 73 12.32 -35.36 -30.60
C PRO A 73 13.31 -34.17 -30.63
N ALA A 74 14.27 -34.19 -29.71
CA ALA A 74 15.55 -33.45 -29.65
C ALA A 74 15.56 -31.90 -29.66
N GLU A 75 14.61 -31.21 -30.30
CA GLU A 75 14.58 -29.74 -30.34
C GLU A 75 14.11 -29.13 -29.00
N ASP A 76 13.25 -29.84 -28.28
CA ASP A 76 12.68 -29.41 -27.00
C ASP A 76 13.71 -29.41 -25.86
N ALA A 77 14.65 -30.34 -25.84
CA ALA A 77 15.68 -30.39 -24.80
C ALA A 77 16.59 -29.15 -24.84
N HIS A 78 16.97 -28.71 -26.05
CA HIS A 78 17.82 -27.55 -26.24
C HIS A 78 17.08 -26.23 -25.95
N SER A 79 15.80 -26.13 -26.31
CA SER A 79 14.97 -24.96 -25.98
C SER A 79 14.74 -24.84 -24.47
N ILE A 80 14.51 -25.96 -23.77
CA ILE A 80 14.40 -26.03 -22.30
C ILE A 80 15.72 -25.62 -21.63
N LEU A 81 16.86 -26.09 -22.13
CA LEU A 81 18.18 -25.70 -21.59
C LEU A 81 18.45 -24.22 -21.77
N LYS A 82 18.17 -23.65 -22.95
CA LYS A 82 18.26 -22.20 -23.20
C LYS A 82 17.37 -21.41 -22.26
N GLN A 83 16.12 -21.85 -22.07
CA GLN A 83 15.19 -21.19 -21.15
C GLN A 83 15.67 -21.27 -19.69
N LYS A 84 16.19 -22.42 -19.25
CA LYS A 84 16.78 -22.58 -17.91
C LYS A 84 18.00 -21.67 -17.72
N LYS A 85 18.85 -21.53 -18.74
CA LYS A 85 20.01 -20.63 -18.71
C LYS A 85 19.59 -19.17 -18.58
N ALA A 86 18.63 -18.73 -19.40
CA ALA A 86 18.08 -17.37 -19.33
C ALA A 86 17.49 -17.04 -17.95
N ARG A 87 16.77 -17.98 -17.32
CA ARG A 87 16.24 -17.80 -15.95
C ARG A 87 17.35 -17.68 -14.91
N ARG A 88 18.42 -18.47 -15.01
CA ARG A 88 19.57 -18.40 -14.10
C ARG A 88 20.33 -17.08 -14.25
N GLU A 89 20.51 -16.61 -15.47
CA GLU A 89 21.14 -15.32 -15.75
C GLU A 89 20.31 -14.16 -15.17
N GLN A 90 19.00 -14.17 -15.35
CA GLN A 90 18.10 -13.20 -14.72
C GLN A 90 18.17 -13.25 -13.19
N GLN A 91 18.13 -14.46 -12.60
CA GLN A 91 18.24 -14.62 -11.15
C GLN A 91 19.58 -14.12 -10.63
N HIS A 92 20.67 -14.37 -11.35
CA HIS A 92 21.99 -13.87 -10.99
C HIS A 92 22.05 -12.34 -11.06
N GLN A 93 21.51 -11.72 -12.11
CA GLN A 93 21.41 -10.25 -12.19
C GLN A 93 20.59 -9.66 -11.04
N HIS A 94 19.49 -10.30 -10.64
CA HIS A 94 18.72 -9.86 -9.49
C HIS A 94 19.48 -10.04 -8.17
N SER A 95 20.23 -11.14 -8.01
CA SER A 95 21.09 -11.37 -6.84
C SER A 95 22.14 -10.28 -6.74
N VAL A 96 22.89 -10.03 -7.82
CA VAL A 96 23.95 -9.01 -7.86
C VAL A 96 23.39 -7.63 -7.52
N LYS A 97 22.23 -7.25 -8.08
CA LYS A 97 21.57 -5.97 -7.75
C LYS A 97 21.12 -5.89 -6.30
N SER A 98 20.66 -7.00 -5.72
CA SER A 98 20.29 -7.07 -4.30
C SER A 98 21.52 -6.87 -3.41
N ASP A 99 22.61 -7.58 -3.73
CA ASP A 99 23.86 -7.50 -2.99
C ASP A 99 24.45 -6.09 -3.10
N GLU A 100 24.50 -5.52 -4.31
CA GLU A 100 24.93 -4.14 -4.55
C GLU A 100 24.11 -3.12 -3.74
N TYR A 101 22.78 -3.28 -3.66
CA TYR A 101 21.94 -2.41 -2.85
C TYR A 101 22.23 -2.54 -1.35
N VAL A 102 22.47 -3.76 -0.87
CA VAL A 102 22.83 -4.00 0.54
C VAL A 102 24.16 -3.31 0.85
N GLU A 103 25.13 -3.40 -0.04
CA GLU A 103 26.45 -2.81 0.17
C GLU A 103 26.46 -1.29 0.00
N ALA A 104 25.81 -0.76 -1.03
CA ALA A 104 25.84 0.68 -1.33
C ALA A 104 24.87 1.51 -0.48
N VAL A 105 23.76 0.92 -0.01
CA VAL A 105 22.70 1.67 0.69
C VAL A 105 22.50 1.20 2.12
N VAL A 106 22.44 -0.12 2.35
CA VAL A 106 22.08 -0.63 3.69
C VAL A 106 23.25 -0.51 4.66
N LYS A 107 24.46 -0.98 4.30
CA LYS A 107 25.65 -0.90 5.17
C LYS A 107 26.00 0.55 5.56
N PRO A 108 26.09 1.53 4.63
CA PRO A 108 26.44 2.90 4.99
C PRO A 108 25.39 3.57 5.88
N ARG A 109 24.10 3.25 5.68
CA ARG A 109 23.03 3.73 6.57
C ARG A 109 23.16 3.16 7.98
N GLN A 110 23.50 1.89 8.11
CA GLN A 110 23.73 1.26 9.42
C GLN A 110 24.95 1.88 10.11
N GLU A 111 26.06 2.03 9.39
CA GLU A 111 27.28 2.66 9.88
C GLU A 111 27.06 4.12 10.29
N ALA A 112 26.34 4.91 9.49
CA ALA A 112 26.01 6.30 9.84
C ALA A 112 25.15 6.40 11.11
N VAL A 113 24.21 5.47 11.30
CA VAL A 113 23.40 5.40 12.54
C VAL A 113 24.26 5.01 13.74
N LEU A 114 25.17 4.06 13.58
CA LEU A 114 26.11 3.67 14.63
C LEU A 114 27.06 4.82 14.99
N ARG A 115 27.65 5.47 13.99
CA ARG A 115 28.52 6.63 14.15
C ARG A 115 27.82 7.77 14.86
N LYS A 116 26.56 8.05 14.51
CA LYS A 116 25.76 9.07 15.19
C LYS A 116 25.52 8.73 16.66
N LYS A 117 25.25 7.46 16.99
CA LYS A 117 25.10 7.03 18.39
C LYS A 117 26.40 7.17 19.17
N GLU A 118 27.53 6.87 18.56
CA GLU A 118 28.86 7.06 19.14
C GLU A 118 29.17 8.55 19.35
N GLU A 119 28.88 9.39 18.36
CA GLU A 119 28.96 10.85 18.45
C GLU A 119 28.09 11.38 19.61
N ASP A 120 26.83 10.95 19.70
CA ASP A 120 25.92 11.34 20.77
C ASP A 120 26.41 10.85 22.15
N PHE A 121 26.97 9.64 22.23
CA PHE A 121 27.57 9.11 23.46
C PHE A 121 28.73 10.00 23.95
N TYR A 122 29.66 10.36 23.06
CA TYR A 122 30.78 11.23 23.43
C TYR A 122 30.34 12.66 23.79
N ARG A 123 29.29 13.18 23.14
CA ARG A 123 28.68 14.48 23.50
C ARG A 123 28.05 14.46 24.88
N VAL A 124 27.28 13.42 25.22
CA VAL A 124 26.63 13.28 26.54
C VAL A 124 27.65 13.05 27.66
N THR A 125 28.72 12.32 27.37
CA THR A 125 29.78 12.01 28.35
C THR A 125 30.76 13.17 28.55
N GLY A 126 30.61 14.28 27.79
CA GLY A 126 31.52 15.44 27.85
C GLY A 126 32.92 15.17 27.25
N GLN A 127 33.10 14.05 26.54
CA GLN A 127 34.34 13.68 25.85
C GLN A 127 34.29 14.08 24.37
N SER A 128 33.69 15.24 24.07
CA SER A 128 33.52 15.73 22.69
C SER A 128 34.84 16.01 21.96
N TRP A 129 35.94 16.18 22.69
CA TRP A 129 37.30 16.29 22.14
C TRP A 129 37.76 15.00 21.43
N LYS A 130 37.14 13.84 21.67
CA LYS A 130 37.41 12.60 20.93
C LYS A 130 36.79 12.58 19.53
N LEU A 131 35.83 13.47 19.27
CA LEU A 131 35.17 13.63 17.98
C LEU A 131 35.94 14.56 17.04
N SER A 132 36.80 15.43 17.58
CA SER A 132 37.64 16.27 16.75
C SER A 132 38.78 15.45 16.16
N GLU A 133 39.02 15.62 14.87
CA GLU A 133 40.18 15.08 14.18
C GLU A 133 41.44 15.64 14.85
N GLY A 134 42.18 14.78 15.55
CA GLY A 134 43.38 15.19 16.28
C GLY A 134 44.46 15.65 15.32
N PHE A 135 45.10 16.78 15.60
CA PHE A 135 46.28 17.21 14.84
C PHE A 135 47.52 16.46 15.34
N THR A 136 48.18 15.69 14.48
CA THR A 136 49.41 14.96 14.82
C THR A 136 50.56 15.95 14.99
N LEU A 137 50.97 16.21 16.23
CA LEU A 137 52.15 17.01 16.54
C LEU A 137 53.37 16.08 16.58
N GLY A 138 54.16 16.05 15.50
CA GLY A 138 55.42 15.30 15.44
C GLY A 138 55.79 14.64 14.10
N GLY A 139 55.01 14.80 13.04
CA GLY A 139 55.41 14.37 11.69
C GLY A 139 56.14 15.49 10.95
N GLU A 140 57.22 15.15 10.24
CA GLU A 140 58.00 16.06 9.40
C GLU A 140 57.09 16.98 8.56
N GLU A 141 57.42 18.27 8.54
CA GLU A 141 56.71 19.34 7.83
C GLU A 141 56.68 19.08 6.31
N GLN A 142 55.75 18.24 5.85
CA GLN A 142 55.37 18.18 4.44
C GLN A 142 54.41 19.33 4.14
N THR A 143 55.02 20.48 3.86
CA THR A 143 54.75 21.32 2.70
C THR A 143 53.28 21.42 2.27
N MET A 144 52.49 22.21 3.00
CA MET A 144 51.41 22.94 2.33
C MET A 144 52.02 24.18 1.70
N ALA A 145 52.44 24.03 0.45
CA ALA A 145 52.84 25.13 -0.41
C ALA A 145 51.64 26.05 -0.64
N ASN A 146 51.78 27.28 -0.13
CA ASN A 146 51.35 28.55 -0.71
C ASN A 146 49.90 28.66 -1.17
N THR A 147 49.10 29.36 -0.37
CA THR A 147 48.39 30.52 -0.92
C THR A 147 48.35 31.63 0.13
N ASP A 148 48.82 32.78 -0.31
CA ASP A 148 48.74 34.13 0.23
C ASP A 148 49.51 34.46 1.52
N GLY A 149 50.51 35.32 1.31
CA GLY A 149 51.29 35.97 2.34
C GLY A 149 50.41 36.82 3.23
N ASP A 150 50.44 36.50 4.51
CA ASP A 150 50.00 37.39 5.56
C ASP A 150 50.93 37.12 6.74
N ASP A 151 51.74 38.13 7.09
CA ASP A 151 52.66 38.14 8.24
C ASP A 151 51.85 38.32 9.54
N GLU A 152 50.79 37.52 9.68
CA GLU A 152 49.86 37.58 10.80
C GLU A 152 50.34 36.63 11.89
N THR A 153 50.57 37.18 13.07
CA THR A 153 50.96 36.37 14.23
C THR A 153 49.84 35.37 14.57
N PRO A 154 50.15 34.19 15.13
CA PRO A 154 49.15 33.17 15.47
C PRO A 154 47.99 33.71 16.33
N ASN A 155 48.28 34.73 17.14
CA ASN A 155 47.30 35.42 17.98
C ASN A 155 46.30 36.25 17.15
N GLN A 156 46.74 36.91 16.08
CA GLN A 156 45.85 37.64 15.17
C GLN A 156 45.00 36.69 14.34
N ARG A 157 45.57 35.59 13.84
CA ARG A 157 44.80 34.53 13.14
C ARG A 157 43.74 33.89 14.06
N ALA A 158 44.08 33.64 15.33
CA ALA A 158 43.12 33.14 16.32
C ALA A 158 42.04 34.18 16.67
N ALA A 159 42.41 35.46 16.81
CA ALA A 159 41.47 36.55 17.06
C ALA A 159 40.53 36.79 15.87
N ARG A 160 41.03 36.65 14.64
CA ARG A 160 40.23 36.77 13.41
C ARG A 160 39.25 35.61 13.29
N LYS A 161 39.67 34.36 13.57
CA LYS A 161 38.76 33.21 13.64
C LYS A 161 37.69 33.36 14.73
N ARG A 162 38.04 33.92 15.89
CA ARG A 162 37.05 34.24 16.94
C ARG A 162 36.07 35.32 16.49
N LYS A 163 36.55 36.39 15.85
CA LYS A 163 35.71 37.45 15.26
C LYS A 163 34.85 36.96 14.10
N GLU A 164 35.30 35.95 13.35
CA GLU A 164 34.56 35.33 12.26
C GLU A 164 33.47 34.37 12.79
N LEU A 165 33.72 33.68 13.90
CA LEU A 165 32.72 32.91 14.64
C LEU A 165 31.73 33.79 15.43
N GLU A 166 32.16 34.98 15.87
CA GLU A 166 31.30 35.99 16.54
C GLU A 166 30.61 36.95 15.58
N ALA A 167 30.98 36.96 14.29
CA ALA A 167 30.24 37.71 13.29
C ALA A 167 28.82 37.12 13.23
N PRO A 168 27.77 37.89 13.56
CA PRO A 168 26.42 37.40 13.45
C PRO A 168 26.16 37.26 11.96
N ASP A 169 26.25 36.03 11.47
CA ASP A 169 25.83 35.66 10.14
C ASP A 169 24.31 35.89 10.09
N GLN A 170 23.91 37.13 9.82
CA GLN A 170 22.58 37.51 9.36
C GLN A 170 22.44 37.06 7.89
N ALA A 171 22.81 35.82 7.60
CA ALA A 171 22.03 35.08 6.63
C ALA A 171 20.61 35.04 7.20
N PRO A 172 19.56 35.32 6.40
CA PRO A 172 18.23 34.88 6.79
C PRO A 172 18.33 33.36 6.81
N VAL A 173 18.65 32.80 7.97
CA VAL A 173 18.23 31.48 8.35
C VAL A 173 16.73 31.55 8.11
N LEU A 174 16.30 31.03 6.97
CA LEU A 174 14.94 30.57 6.80
C LEU A 174 14.83 29.54 7.91
N THR A 175 14.44 30.04 9.08
CA THR A 175 13.92 29.28 10.19
C THR A 175 12.74 28.59 9.56
N GLN A 176 13.00 27.42 8.97
CA GLN A 176 11.99 26.45 8.65
C GLN A 176 11.47 26.08 10.01
N LEU A 177 10.51 26.89 10.46
CA LEU A 177 9.78 26.72 11.71
C LEU A 177 9.50 25.22 11.76
N PRO A 178 10.03 24.49 12.76
CA PRO A 178 9.86 23.05 12.83
C PRO A 178 8.37 22.80 12.65
N LYS A 179 7.98 22.17 11.52
CA LYS A 179 6.56 22.03 11.16
C LYS A 179 5.86 21.48 12.38
N GLU A 180 5.11 22.34 13.03
CA GLU A 180 4.52 22.04 14.33
C GLU A 180 3.73 20.76 14.13
N LYS A 181 4.06 19.72 14.90
CA LYS A 181 3.41 18.42 14.81
C LYS A 181 1.98 18.60 15.32
N LYS A 182 1.10 19.13 14.48
CA LYS A 182 -0.31 19.32 14.81
C LYS A 182 -0.91 17.94 14.98
N ILE A 183 -1.16 17.56 16.24
CA ILE A 183 -1.87 16.33 16.56
C ILE A 183 -3.30 16.52 16.07
N ILE A 184 -3.64 15.84 14.99
CA ILE A 184 -4.98 15.90 14.41
C ILE A 184 -5.90 14.99 15.24
N THR A 185 -6.67 15.60 16.15
CA THR A 185 -7.70 14.92 16.93
C THR A 185 -9.03 15.01 16.20
N LEU A 186 -9.55 13.88 15.75
CA LEU A 186 -10.85 13.82 15.09
C LEU A 186 -11.97 13.72 16.13
N PRO A 187 -13.13 14.36 15.91
CA PRO A 187 -14.27 14.32 16.82
C PRO A 187 -14.82 12.90 16.98
N ASN A 188 -15.31 12.55 18.17
CA ASN A 188 -15.86 11.22 18.44
C ASN A 188 -16.97 10.83 17.45
N GLU A 189 -16.98 9.56 17.04
CA GLU A 189 -17.97 9.07 16.07
C GLU A 189 -19.36 9.04 16.70
N PRO A 190 -20.37 9.64 16.04
CA PRO A 190 -21.73 9.64 16.56
C PRO A 190 -22.37 8.25 16.48
N SER A 191 -23.34 8.02 17.39
CA SER A 191 -24.17 6.80 17.42
C SER A 191 -25.10 6.72 16.20
N GLU A 192 -25.58 5.53 15.87
CA GLU A 192 -26.45 5.31 14.70
C GLU A 192 -27.85 5.91 14.86
N ASP A 193 -28.33 6.02 16.09
CA ASP A 193 -29.72 6.42 16.40
C ASP A 193 -29.91 7.95 16.50
N THR A 194 -28.86 8.74 16.27
CA THR A 194 -28.94 10.20 16.36
C THR A 194 -29.37 10.82 15.02
N ASN A 195 -30.40 11.66 15.06
CA ASN A 195 -30.88 12.40 13.89
C ASN A 195 -29.77 13.27 13.29
N GLY A 196 -29.63 13.26 11.95
CA GLY A 196 -28.64 14.10 11.25
C GLY A 196 -27.23 13.51 11.15
N VAL A 197 -27.08 12.19 11.30
CA VAL A 197 -25.82 11.48 11.08
C VAL A 197 -25.69 11.02 9.63
N VAL A 198 -24.52 11.25 9.04
CA VAL A 198 -24.13 10.79 7.71
C VAL A 198 -23.03 9.76 7.83
N LYS A 199 -23.09 8.72 7.00
CA LYS A 199 -22.07 7.68 6.86
C LYS A 199 -21.26 8.01 5.63
N ILE A 200 -19.97 8.27 5.82
CA ILE A 200 -19.03 8.61 4.74
C ILE A 200 -18.07 7.45 4.57
N ALA A 201 -17.94 6.95 3.35
CA ALA A 201 -16.97 5.92 3.00
C ALA A 201 -15.87 6.50 2.11
N LEU A 202 -14.65 6.52 2.62
CA LEU A 202 -13.45 6.97 1.93
C LEU A 202 -12.84 5.80 1.17
N ARG A 203 -12.82 5.86 -0.16
CA ARG A 203 -12.13 4.90 -1.03
C ARG A 203 -10.69 5.38 -1.27
N CYS A 204 -9.74 4.64 -0.74
CA CYS A 204 -8.33 4.96 -0.84
C CYS A 204 -7.70 4.32 -2.10
N PRO A 205 -6.67 4.93 -2.71
CA PRO A 205 -5.94 4.35 -3.85
C PRO A 205 -5.30 2.99 -3.53
N SER A 206 -5.05 2.72 -2.24
CA SER A 206 -4.54 1.43 -1.76
C SER A 206 -5.55 0.27 -1.86
N GLY A 207 -6.78 0.52 -2.37
CA GLY A 207 -7.88 -0.45 -2.42
C GLY A 207 -8.62 -0.60 -1.09
N ARG A 208 -8.15 0.05 -0.02
CA ARG A 208 -8.82 0.07 1.29
C ARG A 208 -9.98 1.06 1.29
N THR A 209 -11.08 0.71 1.94
CA THR A 209 -12.20 1.65 2.17
C THR A 209 -12.37 1.88 3.66
N VAL A 210 -12.20 3.12 4.11
CA VAL A 210 -12.39 3.51 5.52
C VAL A 210 -13.76 4.14 5.66
N ARG A 211 -14.58 3.68 6.61
CA ARG A 211 -15.93 4.20 6.83
C ARG A 211 -15.99 4.92 8.17
N ARG A 212 -16.63 6.08 8.20
CA ARG A 212 -16.84 6.85 9.43
C ARG A 212 -18.14 7.62 9.40
N ARG A 213 -18.74 7.80 10.57
CA ARG A 213 -19.94 8.60 10.78
C ARG A 213 -19.58 10.04 11.15
N PHE A 214 -20.33 11.00 10.61
CA PHE A 214 -20.20 12.42 10.89
C PHE A 214 -21.58 13.06 11.01
N PHE A 215 -21.70 14.14 11.77
CA PHE A 215 -22.90 14.96 11.77
C PHE A 215 -22.97 15.85 10.52
N LYS A 216 -24.18 16.13 10.03
CA LYS A 216 -24.42 17.08 8.92
C LYS A 216 -23.88 18.48 9.22
N THR A 217 -24.04 18.92 10.47
CA THR A 217 -23.58 20.21 10.98
C THR A 217 -22.07 20.29 11.21
N CYS A 218 -21.34 19.18 11.05
CA CYS A 218 -19.90 19.15 11.27
C CYS A 218 -19.16 19.91 10.16
N ARG A 219 -18.02 20.53 10.50
CA ARG A 219 -17.22 21.29 9.53
C ARG A 219 -16.62 20.37 8.49
N SER A 220 -16.67 20.76 7.22
CA SER A 220 -16.10 19.98 6.13
C SER A 220 -14.59 19.76 6.28
N THR A 221 -13.85 20.66 6.95
CA THR A 221 -12.41 20.53 7.24
C THR A 221 -12.03 19.25 7.98
N VAL A 222 -12.96 18.69 8.75
CA VAL A 222 -12.76 17.42 9.45
C VAL A 222 -12.49 16.26 8.47
N LEU A 223 -12.95 16.36 7.22
CA LEU A 223 -12.63 15.37 6.18
C LEU A 223 -11.15 15.41 5.77
N LEU A 224 -10.52 16.59 5.73
CA LEU A 224 -9.08 16.71 5.43
C LEU A 224 -8.24 16.17 6.58
N ASP A 225 -8.67 16.46 7.81
CA ASP A 225 -8.07 15.91 9.02
C ASP A 225 -8.21 14.38 9.06
N TRP A 226 -9.36 13.86 8.62
CA TRP A 226 -9.61 12.42 8.55
C TRP A 226 -8.76 11.77 7.46
N LEU A 227 -8.66 12.40 6.30
CA LEU A 227 -7.78 12.00 5.20
C LEU A 227 -6.31 11.91 5.67
N HIS A 228 -5.84 12.92 6.42
CA HIS A 228 -4.50 12.94 6.98
C HIS A 228 -4.27 11.81 7.98
N LYS A 229 -5.25 11.53 8.85
CA LYS A 229 -5.19 10.40 9.80
C LYS A 229 -5.21 9.04 9.08
N SER A 230 -5.87 8.95 7.93
CA SER A 230 -5.83 7.76 7.07
C SER A 230 -4.50 7.56 6.32
N GLY A 231 -3.55 8.49 6.47
CA GLY A 231 -2.21 8.40 5.88
C GLY A 231 -2.05 9.16 4.56
N TYR A 232 -3.06 9.93 4.13
CA TYR A 232 -3.05 10.67 2.87
C TYR A 232 -2.93 12.17 3.15
N SER A 233 -1.89 12.81 2.61
CA SER A 233 -1.71 14.25 2.82
C SER A 233 -2.65 15.07 1.92
N PRO A 234 -3.38 16.07 2.46
CA PRO A 234 -4.29 16.93 1.68
C PRO A 234 -3.55 17.82 0.66
N THR A 235 -2.22 17.94 0.75
CA THR A 235 -1.40 18.65 -0.25
C THR A 235 -1.26 17.84 -1.54
N ARG A 236 -1.26 16.50 -1.44
CA ARG A 236 -1.07 15.59 -2.59
C ARG A 236 -2.37 14.96 -3.05
N TYR A 237 -3.29 14.70 -2.13
CA TYR A 237 -4.53 14.00 -2.41
C TYR A 237 -5.73 14.93 -2.23
N ALA A 238 -6.71 14.80 -3.11
CA ALA A 238 -7.99 15.48 -3.03
C ALA A 238 -9.14 14.47 -2.91
N LEU A 239 -10.24 14.93 -2.33
CA LEU A 239 -11.47 14.16 -2.20
C LEU A 239 -12.36 14.45 -3.41
N TYR A 240 -12.88 13.41 -4.05
CA TYR A 240 -13.79 13.51 -5.18
C TYR A 240 -15.11 12.83 -4.88
N MET A 241 -16.21 13.48 -5.27
CA MET A 241 -17.56 12.92 -5.25
C MET A 241 -17.94 12.46 -6.66
N TYR A 242 -18.89 11.53 -6.77
CA TYR A 242 -19.44 11.10 -8.06
C TYR A 242 -20.63 11.98 -8.47
N PRO A 243 -20.73 12.41 -9.75
CA PRO A 243 -19.72 12.31 -10.82
C PRO A 243 -18.47 13.16 -10.52
N ARG A 244 -17.28 12.72 -10.98
CA ARG A 244 -15.94 13.19 -10.56
C ARG A 244 -15.87 14.71 -10.35
N ARG A 245 -16.13 15.14 -9.12
CA ARG A 245 -16.13 16.55 -8.71
C ARG A 245 -15.25 16.72 -7.47
N PRO A 246 -14.25 17.62 -7.50
CA PRO A 246 -13.42 17.86 -6.33
C PRO A 246 -14.27 18.47 -5.21
N LEU A 247 -14.11 17.92 -4.01
CA LEU A 247 -14.80 18.38 -2.81
C LEU A 247 -14.09 19.63 -2.29
N LEU A 248 -14.73 20.79 -2.47
CA LEU A 248 -14.21 22.06 -1.94
C LEU A 248 -14.43 22.10 -0.43
N THR A 249 -13.38 21.76 0.30
CA THR A 249 -13.40 21.77 1.76
C THR A 249 -12.93 23.12 2.27
N ARG A 250 -13.77 23.80 3.06
CA ARG A 250 -13.45 25.09 3.66
C ARG A 250 -13.96 25.17 5.10
N SER A 251 -13.38 26.06 5.91
CA SER A 251 -13.68 26.18 7.35
C SER A 251 -15.07 26.75 7.64
N ASP A 252 -15.66 27.45 6.70
CA ASP A 252 -16.99 28.06 6.72
C ASP A 252 -18.12 27.11 6.31
N LEU A 253 -17.80 25.97 5.66
CA LEU A 253 -18.81 25.06 5.12
C LEU A 253 -19.04 23.84 6.02
N SER A 254 -20.30 23.49 6.23
CA SER A 254 -20.73 22.24 6.87
C SER A 254 -20.72 21.05 5.89
N MET A 255 -20.92 19.82 6.37
CA MET A 255 -21.00 18.64 5.48
C MET A 255 -22.18 18.74 4.52
N GLU A 256 -23.32 19.27 4.99
CA GLU A 256 -24.50 19.46 4.14
C GLU A 256 -24.28 20.51 3.06
N ASP A 257 -23.60 21.62 3.38
CA ASP A 257 -23.32 22.70 2.41
C ASP A 257 -22.39 22.24 1.28
N VAL A 258 -21.50 21.29 1.58
CA VAL A 258 -20.58 20.68 0.62
C VAL A 258 -21.29 19.64 -0.27
N GLY A 259 -22.56 19.32 0.02
CA GLY A 259 -23.38 18.37 -0.72
C GLY A 259 -23.42 16.97 -0.14
N ILE A 260 -22.96 16.78 1.11
CA ILE A 260 -22.99 15.49 1.82
C ILE A 260 -24.24 15.46 2.73
N SER A 261 -25.41 15.40 2.12
CA SER A 261 -26.71 15.37 2.83
C SER A 261 -27.19 13.96 3.18
N ALA A 262 -26.66 12.93 2.49
CA ALA A 262 -26.99 11.52 2.63
C ALA A 262 -25.72 10.66 2.73
N HIS A 263 -25.87 9.35 2.95
CA HIS A 263 -24.74 8.43 2.96
C HIS A 263 -23.96 8.52 1.63
N THR A 264 -22.69 8.92 1.68
CA THR A 264 -21.90 9.24 0.48
C THR A 264 -20.58 8.50 0.49
N THR A 265 -20.12 8.13 -0.70
CA THR A 265 -18.78 7.59 -0.95
C THR A 265 -17.89 8.68 -1.53
N LEU A 266 -16.75 8.92 -0.92
CA LEU A 266 -15.73 9.85 -1.40
C LEU A 266 -14.53 9.06 -1.93
N ASN A 267 -14.04 9.42 -3.11
CA ASN A 267 -12.84 8.84 -3.70
C ASN A 267 -11.64 9.71 -3.38
N VAL A 268 -10.56 9.10 -2.91
CA VAL A 268 -9.27 9.78 -2.70
C VAL A 268 -8.45 9.59 -3.95
N GLU A 269 -8.15 10.68 -4.65
CA GLU A 269 -7.32 10.67 -5.85
C GLU A 269 -6.18 11.68 -5.70
N GLU A 270 -5.08 11.46 -6.42
CA GLU A 270 -3.98 12.41 -6.47
C GLU A 270 -4.44 13.70 -7.15
N LYS A 271 -4.02 14.84 -6.61
CA LYS A 271 -4.35 16.14 -7.19
C LYS A 271 -3.52 16.33 -8.46
N ASP A 272 -4.19 16.68 -9.55
CA ASP A 272 -3.48 17.01 -10.79
C ASP A 272 -2.49 18.17 -10.53
N PRO A 273 -1.25 18.07 -11.04
CA PRO A 273 -0.28 19.16 -10.90
C PRO A 273 -0.90 20.42 -11.53
N PRO A 274 -0.74 21.60 -10.90
CA PRO A 274 -1.26 22.84 -11.47
C PRO A 274 -0.67 22.99 -12.88
N THR A 275 -1.54 22.97 -13.87
CA THR A 275 -1.17 23.17 -15.28
C THR A 275 -0.54 24.56 -15.37
N ARG A 276 0.71 24.61 -15.81
CA ARG A 276 1.50 25.83 -15.90
C ARG A 276 1.16 26.60 -17.17
#